data_AF-A0A8J4ARM7-F1
#
_entry.id   AF-A0A8J4ARM7-F1
#
_cell.length_a   1.000
_cell.length_b   1.000
_cell.length_c   1.000
_cell.angle_alpha   90.00
_cell.angle_beta   90.00
_cell.angle_gamma   90.00
#
_symmetry.space_group_name_H-M   'P 1'
#
loop_
_entity.id
_entity.type
_entity.pdbx_description
1 polymer ?
#
loop_
_entity_poly.entity_id
_entity_poly.type
_entity_poly.pdbx_seq_one_letter_code
_entity_poly.pdbx_strand_id
1 'polypeptide(L)'
;MLTQNEWGISFNGGFSYIQNAASSGPVAWLLFEALHRAVRWAEDDSAVMAISPAYTSRRQIGLNDQGILQECLHSAVLGHPVYPSVLAFYGDDKEAFSRLGITGDAMFRAMNDPVYKAWQMGQRYPLSGELAEAVCERYMEADCPTIEKDTVQISTVELKMPHSGGKWPVEFGGYPFNRTPGPLTAAYRQAYADLGVNLWPDPEDPATEAAARGIKPERFGYLSYRMTDTECTGCWAESTWWMTGRHGWWHRQLPGYARRKVGIGHIWANLFPGEYQKEIILMHTGWYNWRVAARLAKSRSRVYIANQLCSLNHIHNSVPDIRTVVAYQPGVIHANLSKEQYVQAVQGLAQVAVALGSIAAWPAAPCDSEWALTEEAHKSGQRLTEHAVPWSYLDTYYTVQPFGENLQGLQCEWAGFSHYDCLCTQQPDRLEVGRGMLAVEFQHLVTSTRAVPSPDTTLKLEYGVPAPAPPPAGNIARQSVRYRDLIALNAKFVFLRLQTEQMPIFWLDRLVEVSDLDGEAAEQFKHWRTKCLALHYLDLTEEQRGRV
;
A
#
# COMPACT_ATOMS: atom_id res chain seq x y z
N MET A 1 4.57 18.16 19.18
CA MET A 1 4.50 17.29 17.98
C MET A 1 3.34 16.33 18.13
N LEU A 2 2.62 16.06 17.04
CA LEU A 2 1.50 15.10 16.98
C LEU A 2 1.75 14.11 15.85
N THR A 3 1.41 12.84 16.04
CA THR A 3 1.49 11.78 15.02
C THR A 3 0.42 10.70 15.24
N GLN A 4 0.27 9.79 14.30
CA GLN A 4 -0.51 8.56 14.46
C GLN A 4 0.19 7.57 15.39
N ASN A 5 -0.64 6.90 16.17
CA ASN A 5 -0.30 5.66 16.83
C ASN A 5 -0.66 4.49 15.92
N GLU A 6 0.32 3.66 15.58
CA GLU A 6 0.07 2.47 14.76
C GLU A 6 -0.57 1.35 15.59
N TRP A 7 0.00 1.05 16.75
CA TRP A 7 -0.50 0.10 17.74
C TRP A 7 0.16 0.33 19.10
N GLY A 8 -0.64 0.35 20.18
CA GLY A 8 -0.12 0.55 21.54
C GLY A 8 0.42 1.97 21.75
N ILE A 9 1.75 2.14 21.77
CA ILE A 9 2.43 3.44 21.80
C ILE A 9 3.44 3.58 20.66
N SER A 10 3.20 2.89 19.55
CA SER A 10 4.13 2.83 18.42
C SER A 10 3.99 4.04 17.49
N PHE A 11 5.11 4.70 17.25
CA PHE A 11 5.26 5.88 16.43
C PHE A 11 5.10 5.51 14.96
N ASN A 12 4.15 6.17 14.29
CA ASN A 12 4.04 6.07 12.85
C ASN A 12 4.73 7.25 12.16
N GLY A 13 5.68 6.97 11.26
CA GLY A 13 6.39 7.99 10.49
C GLY A 13 5.67 8.51 9.25
N GLY A 14 4.54 7.90 8.88
CA GLY A 14 3.76 8.31 7.70
C GLY A 14 3.18 9.71 7.81
N PHE A 15 3.00 10.21 9.03
CA PHE A 15 2.51 11.55 9.32
C PHE A 15 3.19 12.14 10.55
N SER A 16 3.40 13.45 10.55
CA SER A 16 3.80 14.18 11.75
C SER A 16 3.43 15.65 11.60
N TYR A 17 2.76 16.20 12.62
CA TYR A 17 2.51 17.62 12.73
C TYR A 17 3.38 18.23 13.83
N ILE A 18 4.18 19.23 13.46
CA ILE A 18 5.14 19.88 14.34
C ILE A 18 4.80 21.36 14.40
N GLN A 19 4.51 21.84 15.60
CA GLN A 19 4.24 23.24 15.87
C GLN A 19 4.92 23.63 17.18
N ASN A 20 5.53 24.83 17.18
CA ASN A 20 6.19 25.42 18.35
C ASN A 20 7.29 24.54 18.98
N ALA A 21 7.88 23.62 18.22
CA ALA A 21 9.08 22.89 18.65
C ALA A 21 10.30 23.79 18.52
N ALA A 22 11.15 23.80 19.54
CA ALA A 22 12.43 24.47 19.50
C ALA A 22 13.38 23.69 18.58
N SER A 23 14.16 24.40 17.77
CA SER A 23 15.20 23.76 16.93
C SER A 23 16.26 23.04 17.77
N SER A 24 16.47 23.44 19.02
CA SER A 24 17.34 22.77 20.00
C SER A 24 16.58 21.84 20.95
N GLY A 25 15.29 21.60 20.72
CA GLY A 25 14.42 20.80 21.57
C GLY A 25 14.46 19.31 21.28
N PRO A 26 13.89 18.47 22.17
CA PRO A 26 13.85 17.02 22.01
C PRO A 26 13.07 16.53 20.78
N VAL A 27 12.07 17.26 20.28
CA VAL A 27 11.38 16.90 19.02
C VAL A 27 12.35 16.97 17.83
N ALA A 28 13.13 18.05 17.73
CA ALA A 28 14.07 18.21 16.64
C ALA A 28 15.25 17.22 16.76
N TRP A 29 15.71 16.96 17.99
CA TRP A 29 16.68 15.91 18.28
C TRP A 29 16.17 14.53 17.85
N LEU A 30 14.91 14.18 18.14
CA LEU A 30 14.33 12.88 17.79
C LEU A 30 14.43 12.60 16.28
N LEU A 31 14.11 13.60 15.45
CA LEU A 31 14.15 13.46 13.99
C LEU A 31 15.59 13.36 13.47
N PHE A 32 16.51 14.14 14.03
CA PHE A 32 17.93 14.05 13.72
C PHE A 32 18.51 12.68 14.11
N GLU A 33 18.24 12.26 15.34
CA GLU A 33 18.78 11.05 15.94
C GLU A 33 18.29 9.80 15.23
N ALA A 34 17.06 9.78 14.72
CA ALA A 34 16.55 8.64 13.97
C ALA A 34 17.41 8.36 12.73
N LEU A 35 17.71 9.38 11.93
CA LEU A 35 18.61 9.23 10.78
C LEU A 35 20.06 8.97 11.22
N HIS A 36 20.53 9.62 12.28
CA HIS A 36 21.87 9.38 12.84
C HIS A 36 22.05 7.92 13.25
N ARG A 37 21.09 7.30 13.95
CA ARG A 37 21.11 5.88 14.30
C ARG A 37 21.10 4.98 13.07
N ALA A 38 20.31 5.31 12.05
CA ALA A 38 20.32 4.56 10.79
C ALA A 38 21.71 4.58 10.14
N VAL A 39 22.39 5.74 10.12
CA VAL A 39 23.78 5.87 9.65
C VAL A 39 24.73 5.03 10.50
N ARG A 40 24.60 5.07 11.83
CA ARG A 40 25.44 4.30 12.76
C ARG A 40 25.30 2.79 12.54
N TRP A 41 24.07 2.29 12.40
CA TRP A 41 23.79 0.89 12.12
C TRP A 41 24.32 0.43 10.77
N ALA A 42 24.21 1.29 9.74
CA ALA A 42 24.74 0.99 8.42
C ALA A 42 26.27 1.03 8.36
N GLU A 43 26.90 1.84 9.20
CA GLU A 43 28.35 2.01 9.25
C GLU A 43 29.06 0.86 9.96
N ASP A 44 28.61 0.48 11.16
CA ASP A 44 29.28 -0.53 11.97
C ASP A 44 28.33 -1.25 12.95
N ASP A 45 28.05 -2.52 12.70
CA ASP A 45 27.26 -3.41 13.55
C ASP A 45 28.10 -4.42 14.36
N SER A 46 29.43 -4.23 14.41
CA SER A 46 30.37 -5.18 15.02
C SER A 46 30.15 -5.41 16.52
N ALA A 47 29.68 -4.39 17.25
CA ALA A 47 29.38 -4.50 18.68
C ALA A 47 28.23 -5.49 18.94
N VAL A 48 27.20 -5.49 18.08
CA VAL A 48 26.08 -6.44 18.13
C VAL A 48 26.55 -7.84 17.72
N MET A 49 27.37 -7.94 16.66
CA MET A 49 27.96 -9.20 16.20
C MET A 49 28.81 -9.89 17.28
N ALA A 50 29.58 -9.11 18.04
CA ALA A 50 30.41 -9.64 19.12
C ALA A 50 29.58 -10.31 20.24
N ILE A 51 28.35 -9.85 20.45
CA ILE A 51 27.45 -10.37 21.48
C ILE A 51 26.66 -11.56 20.93
N SER A 52 26.12 -11.46 19.72
CA SER A 52 25.22 -12.46 19.11
C SER A 52 25.82 -13.15 17.87
N PRO A 53 26.25 -14.43 18.01
CA PRO A 53 26.60 -15.27 16.87
C PRO A 53 25.41 -15.48 15.91
N ALA A 54 24.17 -15.55 16.44
CA ALA A 54 22.99 -15.70 15.60
C ALA A 54 22.80 -14.49 14.68
N TYR A 55 22.91 -13.26 15.22
CA TYR A 55 22.89 -12.04 14.43
C TYR A 55 24.02 -12.02 13.39
N THR A 56 25.24 -12.41 13.77
CA THR A 56 26.39 -12.51 12.86
C THR A 56 26.11 -13.35 11.62
N SER A 57 25.35 -14.44 11.77
CA SER A 57 25.01 -15.32 10.64
C SER A 57 23.96 -14.73 9.68
N ARG A 58 23.07 -13.87 10.18
CA ARG A 58 21.94 -13.31 9.41
C ARG A 58 22.24 -11.92 8.85
N ARG A 59 22.96 -11.10 9.63
CA ARG A 59 23.23 -9.66 9.41
C ARG A 59 22.00 -8.88 8.93
N GLN A 60 20.83 -9.21 9.48
CA GLN A 60 19.59 -8.54 9.14
C GLN A 60 19.25 -7.55 10.25
N ILE A 61 19.35 -6.26 9.93
CA ILE A 61 18.86 -5.19 10.79
C ILE A 61 17.34 -5.16 10.62
N GLY A 62 16.63 -5.81 11.53
CA GLY A 62 15.16 -5.87 11.56
C GLY A 62 14.49 -4.54 11.96
N LEU A 63 15.07 -3.41 11.56
CA LEU A 63 14.58 -2.07 11.87
C LEU A 63 14.14 -1.36 10.61
N ASN A 64 12.90 -0.88 10.62
CA ASN A 64 12.43 0.12 9.68
C ASN A 64 12.54 1.52 10.33
N ASP A 65 12.19 2.54 9.54
CA ASP A 65 12.10 3.93 9.96
C ASP A 65 11.24 4.13 11.22
N GLN A 66 10.09 3.46 11.30
CA GLN A 66 9.18 3.52 12.45
C GLN A 66 9.83 2.98 13.72
N GLY A 67 10.51 1.83 13.62
CA GLY A 67 11.24 1.24 14.74
C GLY A 67 12.32 2.17 15.27
N ILE A 68 13.10 2.80 14.39
CA ILE A 68 14.16 3.74 14.79
C ILE A 68 13.59 5.01 15.43
N LEU A 69 12.53 5.59 14.84
CA LEU A 69 11.82 6.74 15.41
C LEU A 69 11.23 6.41 16.79
N GLN A 70 10.67 5.21 16.96
CA GLN A 70 10.17 4.72 18.23
C GLN A 70 11.25 4.65 19.30
N GLU A 71 12.45 4.17 18.97
CA GLU A 71 13.55 4.15 19.94
C GLU A 71 13.96 5.56 20.40
N CYS A 72 13.99 6.50 19.44
CA CYS A 72 14.31 7.90 19.73
C CYS A 72 13.22 8.51 20.62
N LEU A 73 11.95 8.21 20.34
CA LEU A 73 10.82 8.60 21.19
C LEU A 73 10.95 8.01 22.60
N HIS A 74 11.20 6.71 22.74
CA HIS A 74 11.40 6.07 24.04
C HIS A 74 12.55 6.74 24.79
N SER A 75 13.66 7.02 24.10
CA SER A 75 14.81 7.71 24.69
C SER A 75 14.40 9.10 25.23
N ALA A 76 13.62 9.85 24.45
CA ALA A 76 13.10 11.18 24.81
C ALA A 76 12.11 11.14 25.98
N VAL A 77 11.22 10.16 26.04
CA VAL A 77 10.28 9.98 27.16
C VAL A 77 11.04 9.69 28.46
N LEU A 78 12.05 8.83 28.40
CA LEU A 78 12.86 8.45 29.56
C LEU A 78 13.87 9.54 29.95
N GLY A 79 14.27 10.40 29.01
CA GLY A 79 15.38 11.33 29.17
C GLY A 79 16.75 10.64 29.19
N HIS A 80 16.82 9.41 28.68
CA HIS A 80 18.03 8.59 28.63
C HIS A 80 18.03 7.77 27.33
N PRO A 81 19.16 7.64 26.61
CA PRO A 81 19.24 6.79 25.44
C PRO A 81 18.86 5.34 25.76
N VAL A 82 17.97 4.76 24.95
CA VAL A 82 17.61 3.34 24.99
C VAL A 82 17.58 2.75 23.58
N TYR A 83 17.81 1.44 23.49
CA TYR A 83 17.88 0.71 22.20
C TYR A 83 17.03 -0.57 22.19
N PRO A 84 15.69 -0.46 22.14
CA PRO A 84 14.80 -1.61 21.97
C PRO A 84 15.13 -2.54 20.79
N SER A 85 15.75 -2.02 19.73
CA SER A 85 16.24 -2.78 18.56
C SER A 85 17.13 -3.96 18.92
N VAL A 86 17.89 -3.82 20.01
CA VAL A 86 18.77 -4.86 20.53
C VAL A 86 17.97 -6.13 20.89
N LEU A 87 16.71 -5.98 21.32
CA LEU A 87 15.81 -7.11 21.54
C LEU A 87 15.51 -7.88 20.24
N ALA A 88 15.37 -7.17 19.13
CA ALA A 88 15.15 -7.78 17.82
C ALA A 88 16.43 -8.46 17.30
N PHE A 89 17.59 -7.84 17.49
CA PHE A 89 18.88 -8.43 17.09
C PHE A 89 19.18 -9.73 17.84
N TYR A 90 18.79 -9.82 19.10
CA TYR A 90 19.02 -10.98 19.96
C TYR A 90 17.81 -11.89 20.10
N GLY A 91 16.70 -11.64 19.40
CA GLY A 91 15.39 -12.23 19.69
C GLY A 91 15.41 -13.77 19.82
N ASP A 92 16.17 -14.45 18.98
CA ASP A 92 16.32 -15.91 19.00
C ASP A 92 17.61 -16.40 19.68
N ASP A 93 18.44 -15.48 20.19
CA ASP A 93 19.77 -15.76 20.73
C ASP A 93 19.77 -15.68 22.26
N LYS A 94 19.35 -16.78 22.89
CA LYS A 94 19.37 -16.92 24.35
C LYS A 94 20.77 -16.76 24.94
N GLU A 95 21.82 -17.11 24.18
CA GLU A 95 23.20 -16.98 24.62
C GLU A 95 23.61 -15.50 24.67
N ALA A 96 23.22 -14.68 23.69
CA ALA A 96 23.43 -13.24 23.71
C ALA A 96 22.86 -12.58 24.98
N PHE A 97 21.59 -12.89 25.31
CA PHE A 97 20.98 -12.41 26.56
C PHE A 97 21.72 -12.91 27.81
N SER A 98 22.11 -14.18 27.83
CA SER A 98 22.90 -14.74 28.94
C SER A 98 24.25 -14.04 29.12
N ARG A 99 24.96 -13.70 28.03
CA ARG A 99 26.23 -12.97 28.05
C ARG A 99 26.07 -11.56 28.63
N LEU A 100 24.91 -10.95 28.41
CA LEU A 100 24.53 -9.66 28.99
C LEU A 100 24.09 -9.77 30.45
N GLY A 101 23.90 -10.97 30.99
CA GLY A 101 23.44 -11.18 32.36
C GLY A 101 21.99 -10.76 32.58
N ILE A 102 21.16 -10.78 31.54
CA ILE A 102 19.75 -10.37 31.56
C ILE A 102 18.89 -11.34 30.74
N THR A 103 17.57 -11.31 30.91
CA THR A 103 16.63 -12.00 30.01
C THR A 103 16.00 -11.03 29.03
N GLY A 104 15.56 -11.51 27.87
CA GLY A 104 14.80 -10.70 26.90
C GLY A 104 13.59 -10.03 27.54
N ASP A 105 12.81 -10.76 28.34
CA ASP A 105 11.64 -10.22 29.05
C ASP A 105 11.99 -9.13 30.07
N ALA A 106 13.11 -9.28 30.80
CA ALA A 106 13.55 -8.29 31.77
C ALA A 106 14.00 -7.01 31.07
N MET A 107 14.77 -7.12 29.98
CA MET A 107 15.17 -5.99 29.15
C MET A 107 13.95 -5.30 28.52
N PHE A 108 13.02 -6.07 27.94
CA PHE A 108 11.77 -5.55 27.36
C PHE A 108 10.97 -4.74 28.39
N ARG A 109 10.73 -5.28 29.58
CA ARG A 109 10.02 -4.55 30.65
C ARG A 109 10.77 -3.31 31.13
N ALA A 110 12.08 -3.38 31.28
CA ALA A 110 12.90 -2.24 31.70
C ALA A 110 12.80 -1.07 30.71
N MET A 111 12.76 -1.35 29.41
CA MET A 111 12.61 -0.32 28.37
C MET A 111 11.16 0.18 28.23
N ASN A 112 10.15 -0.71 28.31
CA ASN A 112 8.78 -0.38 27.96
C ASN A 112 7.95 0.12 29.16
N ASP A 113 8.01 -0.53 30.32
CA ASP A 113 7.14 -0.20 31.45
C ASP A 113 7.26 1.27 31.89
N PRO A 114 8.46 1.88 31.98
CA PRO A 114 8.58 3.28 32.39
C PRO A 114 8.06 4.23 31.31
N VAL A 115 8.19 3.86 30.03
CA VAL A 115 7.61 4.63 28.91
C VAL A 115 6.09 4.62 29.04
N TYR A 116 5.46 3.45 29.14
CA TYR A 116 4.00 3.35 29.31
C TYR A 116 3.47 4.11 30.53
N LYS A 117 4.20 4.09 31.65
CA LYS A 117 3.83 4.86 32.85
C LYS A 117 3.90 6.37 32.67
N ALA A 118 4.77 6.87 31.78
CA ALA A 118 4.90 8.30 31.52
C ALA A 118 3.77 8.86 30.65
N TRP A 119 3.06 8.02 29.91
CA TRP A 119 1.97 8.42 29.04
C TRP A 119 0.70 8.82 29.79
N GLN A 120 0.12 9.94 29.40
CA GLN A 120 -1.22 10.36 29.78
C GLN A 120 -2.20 9.92 28.68
N MET A 121 -2.75 8.72 28.81
CA MET A 121 -3.62 8.14 27.80
C MET A 121 -5.00 8.82 27.75
N GLY A 122 -5.50 9.05 26.54
CA GLY A 122 -6.90 9.43 26.29
C GLY A 122 -7.36 10.73 26.97
N GLN A 123 -6.48 11.70 27.16
CA GLN A 123 -6.84 12.99 27.78
C GLN A 123 -7.82 13.76 26.87
N ARG A 124 -8.88 14.32 27.46
CA ARG A 124 -9.87 15.13 26.73
C ARG A 124 -9.41 16.58 26.64
N TYR A 125 -9.38 17.12 25.43
CA TYR A 125 -9.02 18.51 25.14
C TYR A 125 -10.21 19.23 24.52
N PRO A 126 -10.57 20.43 25.00
CA PRO A 126 -11.67 21.18 24.41
C PRO A 126 -11.32 21.66 23.00
N LEU A 127 -12.32 21.66 22.13
CA LEU A 127 -12.28 22.21 20.78
C LEU A 127 -13.01 23.54 20.72
N SER A 128 -12.60 24.38 19.78
CA SER A 128 -13.28 25.64 19.50
C SER A 128 -13.08 26.03 18.03
N GLY A 129 -13.94 26.91 17.54
CA GLY A 129 -13.87 27.46 16.17
C GLY A 129 -14.02 26.40 15.09
N GLU A 130 -13.32 26.59 13.97
CA GLU A 130 -13.42 25.75 12.78
C GLU A 130 -13.11 24.27 13.02
N LEU A 131 -12.28 23.96 14.02
CA LEU A 131 -11.91 22.59 14.35
C LEU A 131 -13.09 21.82 14.96
N ALA A 132 -13.89 22.46 15.82
CA ALA A 132 -15.08 21.86 16.44
C ALA A 132 -16.14 21.45 15.40
N GLU A 133 -16.21 22.15 14.27
CA GLU A 133 -17.13 21.82 13.17
C GLU A 133 -16.65 20.65 12.30
N ALA A 134 -15.35 20.34 12.32
CA ALA A 134 -14.72 19.33 11.47
C ALA A 134 -14.48 17.99 12.16
N VAL A 135 -14.56 17.94 13.49
CA VAL A 135 -14.23 16.76 14.28
C VAL A 135 -15.39 15.79 14.38
N CYS A 136 -15.11 14.50 14.20
CA CYS A 136 -16.03 13.42 14.51
C CYS A 136 -15.28 12.25 15.13
N GLU A 137 -15.29 12.16 16.47
CA GLU A 137 -14.52 11.15 17.19
C GLU A 137 -14.80 9.70 16.77
N ARG A 138 -15.97 9.42 16.16
CA ARG A 138 -16.34 8.11 15.63
C ARG A 138 -16.52 8.13 14.11
N TYR A 139 -15.52 7.61 13.40
CA TYR A 139 -15.46 7.71 11.94
C TYR A 139 -16.59 6.97 11.18
N MET A 140 -17.17 5.90 11.76
CA MET A 140 -18.21 5.09 11.11
C MET A 140 -19.61 5.72 11.14
N GLU A 141 -19.83 6.77 11.93
CA GLU A 141 -21.14 7.42 12.02
C GLU A 141 -21.36 8.28 10.76
N ALA A 142 -22.27 7.83 9.88
CA ALA A 142 -22.50 8.43 8.55
C ALA A 142 -22.90 9.91 8.63
N ASP A 143 -23.69 10.25 9.64
CA ASP A 143 -24.01 11.60 10.09
C ASP A 143 -23.27 11.81 11.42
N CYS A 144 -22.56 12.93 11.60
CA CYS A 144 -21.89 13.26 12.88
C CYS A 144 -22.62 14.38 13.64
N PRO A 145 -23.84 14.15 14.17
CA PRO A 145 -24.53 15.08 15.03
C PRO A 145 -24.27 14.70 16.49
N THR A 146 -23.02 14.63 16.95
CA THR A 146 -22.76 14.31 18.36
C THR A 146 -22.93 15.54 19.26
N ILE A 147 -23.28 15.30 20.52
CA ILE A 147 -23.32 16.27 21.62
C ILE A 147 -21.87 16.56 22.13
N GLU A 148 -20.87 15.85 21.59
CA GLU A 148 -19.45 15.93 21.94
C GLU A 148 -18.60 16.75 20.95
N LYS A 149 -19.21 17.72 20.23
CA LYS A 149 -18.50 18.57 19.24
C LYS A 149 -17.32 19.37 19.81
N ASP A 150 -17.28 19.50 21.13
CA ASP A 150 -16.38 20.43 21.80
C ASP A 150 -15.19 19.74 22.45
N THR A 151 -14.91 18.45 22.21
CA THR A 151 -13.71 17.80 22.77
C THR A 151 -13.08 16.75 21.86
N VAL A 152 -11.76 16.59 21.94
CA VAL A 152 -11.01 15.46 21.35
C VAL A 152 -10.24 14.68 22.41
N GLN A 153 -10.01 13.39 22.17
CA GLN A 153 -9.12 12.61 23.03
C GLN A 153 -7.75 12.44 22.38
N ILE A 154 -6.69 12.78 23.11
CA ILE A 154 -5.30 12.66 22.64
C ILE A 154 -4.50 12.02 23.77
N SER A 155 -3.67 11.03 23.44
CA SER A 155 -2.69 10.49 24.39
C SER A 155 -1.44 11.34 24.31
N THR A 156 -0.90 11.81 25.43
CA THR A 156 0.26 12.72 25.43
C THR A 156 1.38 12.31 26.38
N VAL A 157 2.58 12.79 26.11
CA VAL A 157 3.76 12.59 26.95
C VAL A 157 4.69 13.80 26.85
N GLU A 158 5.50 14.04 27.88
CA GLU A 158 6.57 15.03 27.83
C GLU A 158 7.88 14.38 27.36
N LEU A 159 8.49 14.97 26.34
CA LEU A 159 9.78 14.61 25.81
C LEU A 159 10.86 15.43 26.52
N LYS A 160 11.93 14.76 26.94
CA LYS A 160 13.13 15.33 27.55
C LYS A 160 14.29 15.13 26.59
N MET A 161 15.32 15.98 26.67
CA MET A 161 16.55 15.73 25.92
C MET A 161 17.26 14.48 26.48
N PRO A 162 17.45 13.41 25.70
CA PRO A 162 18.10 12.20 26.22
C PRO A 162 19.58 12.41 26.43
N HIS A 163 20.09 11.90 27.55
CA HIS A 163 21.52 11.91 27.81
C HIS A 163 21.95 10.71 28.65
N SER A 164 23.08 10.08 28.31
CA SER A 164 23.56 8.90 29.04
C SER A 164 24.22 9.24 30.38
N GLY A 165 24.80 10.44 30.48
CA GLY A 165 25.67 10.82 31.60
C GLY A 165 26.90 9.90 31.72
N GLY A 166 27.31 9.27 30.61
CA GLY A 166 28.36 8.25 30.57
C GLY A 166 27.93 6.87 31.05
N LYS A 167 26.63 6.65 31.32
CA LYS A 167 26.09 5.37 31.79
C LYS A 167 25.25 4.72 30.70
N TRP A 168 25.46 3.42 30.49
CA TRP A 168 24.76 2.64 29.47
C TRP A 168 24.26 1.35 30.10
N PRO A 169 23.14 1.40 30.86
CA PRO A 169 22.61 0.24 31.54
C PRO A 169 22.26 -0.87 30.54
N VAL A 170 22.59 -2.11 30.87
CA VAL A 170 22.34 -3.26 29.99
C VAL A 170 20.85 -3.47 29.79
N GLU A 171 20.03 -3.22 30.82
CA GLU A 171 18.58 -3.27 30.77
C GLU A 171 17.96 -2.28 29.77
N PHE A 172 18.72 -1.26 29.34
CA PHE A 172 18.33 -0.28 28.33
C PHE A 172 18.97 -0.55 26.96
N GLY A 173 19.60 -1.70 26.78
CA GLY A 173 20.26 -2.13 25.54
C GLY A 173 21.77 -1.86 25.53
N GLY A 174 22.31 -1.28 26.61
CA GLY A 174 23.72 -0.92 26.68
C GLY A 174 24.12 0.15 25.67
N TYR A 175 25.41 0.19 25.31
CA TYR A 175 25.93 1.00 24.21
C TYR A 175 26.20 0.08 23.02
N PRO A 176 25.34 0.07 21.99
CA PRO A 176 25.37 -0.99 20.98
C PRO A 176 26.16 -0.61 19.73
N PHE A 177 26.85 0.54 19.76
CA PHE A 177 27.66 1.04 18.65
C PHE A 177 29.15 0.89 18.93
N ASN A 178 29.96 1.10 17.90
CA ASN A 178 31.39 1.36 18.10
C ASN A 178 31.59 2.73 18.78
N ARG A 179 32.48 2.76 19.77
CA ARG A 179 32.78 3.97 20.57
C ARG A 179 33.47 5.06 19.75
N THR A 180 34.14 4.68 18.67
CA THR A 180 34.74 5.64 17.74
C THR A 180 33.80 5.77 16.55
N PRO A 181 33.16 6.95 16.35
CA PRO A 181 32.38 7.20 15.14
C PRO A 181 33.22 6.96 13.89
N GLY A 182 32.67 6.27 12.90
CA GLY A 182 33.30 6.13 11.60
C GLY A 182 33.07 7.36 10.70
N PRO A 183 33.59 7.31 9.46
CA PRO A 183 33.55 8.44 8.54
C PRO A 183 32.14 8.87 8.09
N LEU A 184 31.18 7.95 7.95
CA LEU A 184 29.79 8.26 7.59
C LEU A 184 29.07 8.96 8.73
N THR A 185 29.23 8.47 9.96
CA THR A 185 28.68 9.13 11.15
C THR A 185 29.27 10.54 11.31
N ALA A 186 30.60 10.66 11.18
CA ALA A 186 31.29 11.95 11.26
C ALA A 186 30.80 12.92 10.19
N ALA A 187 30.69 12.46 8.93
CA ALA A 187 30.19 13.27 7.82
C ALA A 187 28.74 13.70 8.03
N TYR A 188 27.87 12.82 8.54
CA TYR A 188 26.48 13.15 8.84
C TYR A 188 26.39 14.26 9.90
N ARG A 189 27.13 14.13 11.02
CA ARG A 189 27.19 15.17 12.07
C ARG A 189 27.74 16.49 11.52
N GLN A 190 28.81 16.43 10.72
CA GLN A 190 29.43 17.61 10.11
C GLN A 190 28.48 18.32 9.15
N ALA A 191 27.69 17.58 8.35
CA ALA A 191 26.74 18.19 7.41
C ALA A 191 25.70 19.06 8.12
N TYR A 192 25.22 18.65 9.31
CA TYR A 192 24.32 19.50 10.12
C TYR A 192 25.03 20.73 10.68
N ALA A 193 26.28 20.59 11.13
CA ALA A 193 27.08 21.71 11.58
C ALA A 193 27.33 22.73 10.45
N ASP A 194 27.63 22.25 9.23
CA ASP A 194 27.86 23.08 8.04
C ASP A 194 26.61 23.85 7.60
N LEU A 195 25.42 23.31 7.86
CA LEU A 195 24.13 23.99 7.66
C LEU A 195 23.88 25.09 8.72
N GLY A 196 24.79 25.30 9.67
CA GLY A 196 24.64 26.25 10.76
C GLY A 196 23.63 25.80 11.82
N VAL A 197 23.30 24.51 11.88
CA VAL A 197 22.43 23.95 12.91
C VAL A 197 23.25 23.78 14.18
N ASN A 198 22.84 24.43 15.27
CA ASN A 198 23.40 24.15 16.59
C ASN A 198 23.05 22.70 16.97
N LEU A 199 24.05 21.83 16.94
CA LEU A 199 23.87 20.45 17.37
C LEU A 199 23.44 20.40 18.83
N TRP A 200 22.58 19.43 19.15
CA TRP A 200 22.18 19.14 20.52
C TRP A 200 23.37 18.64 21.35
N PRO A 201 23.28 18.71 22.69
CA PRO A 201 24.23 18.05 23.58
C PRO A 201 24.47 16.59 23.14
N ASP A 202 25.73 16.19 22.97
CA ASP A 202 26.05 14.83 22.53
C ASP A 202 25.66 13.85 23.66
N PRO A 203 24.67 12.96 23.44
CA PRO A 203 24.21 12.04 24.48
C PRO A 203 25.31 11.07 24.95
N GLU A 204 26.41 10.94 24.20
CA GLU A 204 27.57 10.10 24.51
C GLU A 204 28.67 10.83 25.29
N ASP A 205 28.66 12.17 25.34
CA ASP A 205 29.65 12.97 26.06
C ASP A 205 29.13 13.38 27.46
N PRO A 206 29.65 12.79 28.56
CA PRO A 206 29.25 13.13 29.92
C PRO A 206 29.35 14.63 30.25
N ALA A 207 30.24 15.36 29.60
CA ALA A 207 30.42 16.79 29.84
C ALA A 207 29.20 17.62 29.43
N THR A 208 28.35 17.10 28.54
CA THR A 208 27.18 17.83 28.03
C THR A 208 25.88 17.54 28.79
N GLU A 209 25.93 16.70 29.83
CA GLU A 209 24.76 16.26 30.59
C GLU A 209 23.98 17.42 31.21
N ALA A 210 24.67 18.37 31.82
CA ALA A 210 24.03 19.52 32.45
C ALA A 210 23.31 20.40 31.41
N ALA A 211 23.90 20.54 30.21
CA ALA A 211 23.26 21.26 29.10
C ALA A 211 22.01 20.53 28.61
N ALA A 212 22.07 19.20 28.46
CA ALA A 212 20.91 18.38 28.07
C ALA A 212 19.77 18.52 29.08
N ARG A 213 20.06 18.42 30.39
CA ARG A 213 19.06 18.57 31.47
C ARG A 213 18.46 19.98 31.56
N GLY A 214 19.19 20.99 31.06
CA GLY A 214 18.71 22.37 31.00
C GLY A 214 17.75 22.66 29.84
N ILE A 215 17.66 21.77 28.85
CA ILE A 215 16.74 21.94 27.71
C ILE A 215 15.31 21.71 28.16
N LYS A 216 14.43 22.66 27.82
CA LYS A 216 13.02 22.61 28.19
C LYS A 216 12.34 21.38 27.55
N PRO A 217 11.57 20.60 28.33
CA PRO A 217 10.76 19.52 27.78
C PRO A 217 9.73 20.02 26.76
N GLU A 218 9.38 19.16 25.80
CA GLU A 218 8.38 19.43 24.77
C GLU A 218 7.25 18.41 24.81
N ARG A 219 6.06 18.80 24.38
CA ARG A 219 4.91 17.89 24.38
C ARG A 219 4.82 17.11 23.08
N PHE A 220 4.64 15.81 23.21
CA PHE A 220 4.32 14.88 22.15
C PHE A 220 2.94 14.27 22.38
N GLY A 221 2.23 13.91 21.31
CA GLY A 221 0.96 13.23 21.44
C GLY A 221 0.58 12.38 20.24
N TYR A 222 -0.21 11.34 20.51
CA TYR A 222 -0.84 10.51 19.51
C TYR A 222 -2.26 11.00 19.25
N LEU A 223 -2.54 11.36 17.99
CA LEU A 223 -3.86 11.83 17.55
C LEU A 223 -4.89 10.73 17.60
N SER A 224 -4.54 9.54 17.13
CA SER A 224 -5.45 8.40 17.10
C SER A 224 -5.14 7.42 18.24
N TYR A 225 -6.19 6.88 18.85
CA TYR A 225 -6.10 5.74 19.75
C TYR A 225 -7.10 4.68 19.29
N ARG A 226 -6.57 3.51 18.91
CA ARG A 226 -7.33 2.39 18.37
C ARG A 226 -7.38 1.27 19.41
N MET A 227 -8.59 0.85 19.77
CA MET A 227 -8.83 -0.38 20.53
C MET A 227 -9.32 -1.50 19.64
N THR A 228 -10.21 -1.20 18.68
CA THR A 228 -10.76 -2.16 17.71
C THR A 228 -10.99 -1.48 16.35
N ASP A 229 -11.54 -2.21 15.37
CA ASP A 229 -11.93 -1.65 14.07
C ASP A 229 -13.07 -0.63 14.20
N THR A 230 -13.97 -0.83 15.15
CA THR A 230 -15.16 0.02 15.36
C THR A 230 -14.95 1.06 16.46
N GLU A 231 -13.90 0.90 17.26
CA GLU A 231 -13.50 1.79 18.35
C GLU A 231 -12.15 2.43 18.05
N CYS A 232 -12.19 3.47 17.21
CA CYS A 232 -11.07 4.36 17.01
C CYS A 232 -11.45 5.78 17.35
N THR A 233 -10.78 6.32 18.36
CA THR A 233 -10.85 7.72 18.78
C THR A 233 -9.73 8.50 18.07
N GLY A 234 -10.00 9.73 17.63
CA GLY A 234 -9.07 10.58 16.90
C GLY A 234 -8.90 10.23 15.42
N CYS A 235 -9.57 9.18 14.94
CA CYS A 235 -9.50 8.72 13.56
C CYS A 235 -10.04 9.70 12.51
N TRP A 236 -10.72 10.77 12.93
CA TRP A 236 -11.15 11.87 12.06
C TRP A 236 -9.98 12.75 11.61
N ALA A 237 -8.97 12.92 12.46
CA ALA A 237 -7.80 13.71 12.11
C ALA A 237 -6.91 12.90 11.19
N GLU A 238 -6.73 11.62 11.53
CA GLU A 238 -5.88 10.71 10.79
C GLU A 238 -6.46 9.30 10.78
N SER A 239 -6.58 8.72 9.59
CA SER A 239 -7.13 7.36 9.44
C SER A 239 -6.28 6.50 8.53
N THR A 240 -6.53 5.19 8.54
CA THR A 240 -5.89 4.25 7.62
C THR A 240 -6.86 3.81 6.51
N TRP A 241 -6.29 3.25 5.45
CA TRP A 241 -7.09 2.66 4.36
C TRP A 241 -8.12 1.66 4.91
N TRP A 242 -7.69 0.79 5.83
CA TRP A 242 -8.56 -0.18 6.47
C TRP A 242 -9.80 0.42 7.14
N MET A 243 -9.61 1.54 7.84
CA MET A 243 -10.67 2.12 8.66
C MET A 243 -11.62 2.97 7.83
N THR A 244 -11.12 3.80 6.92
CA THR A 244 -11.98 4.76 6.21
C THR A 244 -11.91 4.60 4.70
N GLY A 245 -10.73 4.25 4.18
CA GLY A 245 -10.49 4.09 2.76
C GLY A 245 -11.36 3.02 2.09
N ARG A 246 -11.45 1.81 2.65
CA ARG A 246 -12.26 0.70 2.11
C ARG A 246 -13.76 1.01 2.03
N HIS A 247 -14.23 1.90 2.91
CA HIS A 247 -15.62 2.37 2.90
C HIS A 247 -15.82 3.56 1.94
N GLY A 248 -14.79 3.90 1.16
CA GLY A 248 -14.78 4.91 0.11
C GLY A 248 -14.68 6.36 0.58
N TRP A 249 -14.39 6.60 1.87
CA TRP A 249 -14.24 7.96 2.41
C TRP A 249 -13.04 8.73 1.83
N TRP A 250 -12.09 8.04 1.19
CA TRP A 250 -10.87 8.64 0.64
C TRP A 250 -11.01 9.00 -0.83
N HIS A 251 -12.10 8.58 -1.45
CA HIS A 251 -12.28 8.75 -2.88
C HIS A 251 -12.55 10.22 -3.18
N ARG A 252 -11.66 10.86 -3.96
CA ARG A 252 -11.66 12.33 -4.17
C ARG A 252 -12.97 12.88 -4.72
N GLN A 253 -13.69 12.07 -5.47
CA GLN A 253 -14.94 12.44 -6.14
C GLN A 253 -16.19 12.04 -5.37
N LEU A 254 -16.04 11.31 -4.25
CA LEU A 254 -17.14 10.78 -3.46
C LEU A 254 -17.14 11.24 -1.99
N PRO A 255 -16.72 12.49 -1.65
CA PRO A 255 -17.03 13.00 -0.32
C PRO A 255 -18.56 13.07 -0.25
N GLY A 256 -19.18 12.16 0.51
CA GLY A 256 -20.64 12.16 0.69
C GLY A 256 -21.15 13.48 1.29
N TYR A 257 -22.38 13.50 1.81
CA TYR A 257 -22.96 14.70 2.43
C TYR A 257 -22.13 15.30 3.57
N ALA A 258 -21.30 14.48 4.22
CA ALA A 258 -20.35 14.92 5.23
C ALA A 258 -19.01 15.34 4.61
N ARG A 259 -18.88 16.63 4.29
CA ARG A 259 -17.59 17.21 3.87
C ARG A 259 -16.55 17.07 5.01
N ARG A 260 -15.30 16.74 4.66
CA ARG A 260 -14.11 16.81 5.55
C ARG A 260 -14.03 15.76 6.69
N LYS A 261 -14.58 14.56 6.51
CA LYS A 261 -14.49 13.49 7.54
C LYS A 261 -13.07 13.05 7.92
N VAL A 262 -12.11 13.22 7.02
CA VAL A 262 -10.72 12.85 7.26
C VAL A 262 -9.85 14.04 6.91
N GLY A 263 -9.14 14.57 7.92
CA GLY A 263 -8.15 15.63 7.71
C GLY A 263 -6.92 15.11 6.96
N ILE A 264 -6.48 13.88 7.30
CA ILE A 264 -5.20 13.30 6.91
C ILE A 264 -5.34 11.76 6.79
N GLY A 265 -4.73 11.13 5.80
CA GLY A 265 -4.85 9.68 5.58
C GLY A 265 -3.49 9.00 5.41
N HIS A 266 -3.32 7.82 6.01
CA HIS A 266 -2.14 6.96 5.87
C HIS A 266 -2.46 5.61 5.21
N ILE A 267 -1.93 5.34 4.01
CA ILE A 267 -2.17 4.08 3.27
C ILE A 267 -1.35 2.95 3.91
N TRP A 268 -1.94 2.35 4.94
CA TRP A 268 -1.35 1.30 5.75
C TRP A 268 -2.43 0.42 6.40
N ALA A 269 -1.99 -0.70 6.99
CA ALA A 269 -2.72 -1.69 7.76
C ALA A 269 -3.76 -2.50 6.96
N ASN A 270 -3.70 -3.84 7.10
CA ASN A 270 -4.69 -4.80 6.58
C ASN A 270 -5.16 -4.50 5.14
N LEU A 271 -4.24 -4.14 4.25
CA LEU A 271 -4.57 -3.93 2.84
C LEU A 271 -5.00 -5.27 2.22
N PHE A 272 -5.89 -5.24 1.22
CA PHE A 272 -6.31 -6.45 0.48
C PHE A 272 -5.10 -7.18 -0.09
N PRO A 273 -5.01 -8.52 -0.12
CA PRO A 273 -3.79 -9.24 -0.52
C PRO A 273 -3.16 -8.74 -1.84
N GLY A 274 -1.83 -8.62 -1.89
CA GLY A 274 -1.10 -8.21 -3.11
C GLY A 274 0.20 -7.44 -2.82
N GLU A 275 1.00 -7.22 -3.85
CA GLU A 275 2.33 -6.60 -3.74
C GLU A 275 2.32 -5.10 -4.07
N TYR A 276 1.31 -4.63 -4.82
CA TYR A 276 1.18 -3.24 -5.28
C TYR A 276 0.04 -2.49 -4.57
N GLN A 277 -0.40 -2.98 -3.40
CA GLN A 277 -1.61 -2.54 -2.72
C GLN A 277 -1.66 -1.01 -2.52
N LYS A 278 -0.54 -0.41 -2.10
CA LYS A 278 -0.48 1.03 -1.78
C LYS A 278 -0.65 1.88 -3.03
N GLU A 279 0.04 1.53 -4.10
CA GLU A 279 -0.06 2.16 -5.42
C GLU A 279 -1.46 1.99 -5.99
N ILE A 280 -2.03 0.79 -5.90
CA ILE A 280 -3.38 0.49 -6.37
C ILE A 280 -4.43 1.30 -5.60
N ILE A 281 -4.30 1.41 -4.28
CA ILE A 281 -5.18 2.26 -3.47
C ILE A 281 -5.11 3.71 -3.92
N LEU A 282 -3.91 4.24 -4.18
CA LEU A 282 -3.77 5.58 -4.73
C LEU A 282 -4.48 5.70 -6.09
N MET A 283 -4.42 4.68 -6.94
CA MET A 283 -5.10 4.67 -8.23
C MET A 283 -6.62 4.66 -8.05
N HIS A 284 -7.15 3.72 -7.24
CA HIS A 284 -8.59 3.57 -6.97
C HIS A 284 -9.24 4.81 -6.37
N THR A 285 -8.50 5.52 -5.51
CA THR A 285 -9.00 6.71 -4.83
C THR A 285 -8.80 8.00 -5.62
N GLY A 286 -8.15 7.93 -6.78
CA GLY A 286 -7.82 9.07 -7.63
C GLY A 286 -6.67 9.95 -7.09
N TRP A 287 -5.89 9.44 -6.13
CA TRP A 287 -4.72 10.13 -5.57
C TRP A 287 -3.43 9.87 -6.35
N TYR A 288 -3.38 8.82 -7.17
CA TYR A 288 -2.22 8.47 -7.99
C TYR A 288 -1.94 9.55 -9.03
N ASN A 289 -0.70 10.04 -9.06
CA ASN A 289 -0.28 11.07 -10.01
C ASN A 289 0.37 10.45 -11.25
N TRP A 290 -0.46 10.08 -12.22
CA TRP A 290 -0.03 9.50 -13.50
C TRP A 290 1.03 10.34 -14.23
N ARG A 291 0.98 11.67 -14.09
CA ARG A 291 1.97 12.57 -14.71
C ARG A 291 3.34 12.46 -14.05
N VAL A 292 3.40 12.36 -12.73
CA VAL A 292 4.66 12.17 -11.99
C VAL A 292 5.23 10.78 -12.30
N ALA A 293 4.39 9.75 -12.26
CA ALA A 293 4.79 8.39 -12.62
C ALA A 293 5.37 8.32 -14.04
N ALA A 294 4.72 8.94 -15.04
CA ALA A 294 5.23 8.98 -16.41
C ALA A 294 6.58 9.73 -16.54
N ARG A 295 6.80 10.76 -15.72
CA ARG A 295 8.09 11.49 -15.68
C ARG A 295 9.20 10.63 -15.08
N LEU A 296 8.92 9.95 -13.98
CA LEU A 296 9.87 9.04 -13.32
C LEU A 296 10.22 7.88 -14.24
N ALA A 297 9.23 7.32 -14.94
CA ALA A 297 9.40 6.27 -15.92
C ALA A 297 10.05 6.74 -17.24
N LYS A 298 10.22 8.06 -17.42
CA LYS A 298 10.70 8.71 -18.66
C LYS A 298 9.89 8.31 -19.91
N SER A 299 8.67 7.83 -19.74
CA SER A 299 7.76 7.43 -20.82
C SER A 299 6.31 7.47 -20.34
N ARG A 300 5.40 7.91 -21.21
CA ARG A 300 3.95 7.88 -20.94
C ARG A 300 3.38 6.47 -20.99
N SER A 301 3.92 5.58 -21.82
CA SER A 301 3.46 4.21 -21.92
C SER A 301 3.94 3.35 -20.75
N ARG A 302 5.04 3.73 -20.08
CA ARG A 302 5.60 3.00 -18.93
C ARG A 302 5.01 3.40 -17.58
N VAL A 303 3.94 4.18 -17.59
CA VAL A 303 3.25 4.58 -16.35
C VAL A 303 2.49 3.41 -15.72
N TYR A 304 2.15 2.39 -16.51
CA TYR A 304 1.39 1.22 -16.10
C TYR A 304 2.30 0.10 -15.61
N ILE A 305 1.90 -0.62 -14.56
CA ILE A 305 2.56 -1.83 -14.03
C ILE A 305 2.76 -2.86 -15.15
N ALA A 306 1.75 -3.04 -16.01
CA ALA A 306 1.79 -3.92 -17.17
C ALA A 306 2.94 -3.63 -18.17
N ASN A 307 3.51 -2.43 -18.10
CA ASN A 307 4.58 -1.97 -18.97
C ASN A 307 5.86 -1.60 -18.19
N GLN A 308 6.02 -2.18 -17.00
CA GLN A 308 7.21 -2.08 -16.17
C GLN A 308 7.88 -3.46 -15.99
N LEU A 309 9.11 -3.44 -15.50
CA LEU A 309 9.75 -4.66 -14.99
C LEU A 309 9.06 -5.05 -13.69
N CYS A 310 8.73 -6.32 -13.58
CA CYS A 310 8.07 -6.84 -12.39
C CYS A 310 9.09 -7.15 -11.28
N SER A 311 10.28 -7.65 -11.64
CA SER A 311 11.29 -8.03 -10.65
C SER A 311 12.40 -6.99 -10.50
N LEU A 312 12.70 -6.62 -9.24
CA LEU A 312 13.85 -5.77 -8.89
C LEU A 312 15.19 -6.43 -9.26
N ASN A 313 15.26 -7.76 -9.34
CA ASN A 313 16.45 -8.50 -9.77
C ASN A 313 16.80 -8.27 -11.25
N HIS A 314 15.91 -7.63 -12.00
CA HIS A 314 16.06 -7.38 -13.43
C HIS A 314 16.04 -5.90 -13.80
N ILE A 315 16.28 -4.98 -12.85
CA ILE A 315 16.18 -3.52 -13.05
C ILE A 315 17.03 -2.97 -14.22
N HIS A 316 18.05 -3.72 -14.64
CA HIS A 316 18.93 -3.37 -15.76
C HIS A 316 18.46 -3.88 -17.13
N ASN A 317 17.42 -4.71 -17.19
CA ASN A 317 16.90 -5.26 -18.43
C ASN A 317 15.95 -4.28 -19.13
N SER A 318 16.05 -4.15 -20.45
CA SER A 318 15.11 -3.32 -21.21
C SER A 318 13.80 -4.07 -21.46
N VAL A 319 12.67 -3.50 -21.02
CA VAL A 319 11.34 -3.96 -21.41
C VAL A 319 10.90 -3.24 -22.70
N PRO A 320 10.30 -3.94 -23.68
CA PRO A 320 9.74 -3.29 -24.87
C PRO A 320 8.76 -2.16 -24.50
N ASP A 321 8.93 -0.98 -25.09
CA ASP A 321 8.14 0.22 -24.73
C ASP A 321 6.69 0.19 -25.23
N ILE A 322 6.41 -0.62 -26.27
CA ILE A 322 5.13 -0.72 -26.94
C ILE A 322 4.58 -2.13 -26.70
N ARG A 323 3.43 -2.17 -26.03
CA ARG A 323 2.64 -3.39 -25.85
C ARG A 323 1.20 -3.07 -26.21
N THR A 324 0.61 -3.94 -27.02
CA THR A 324 -0.82 -3.90 -27.33
C THR A 324 -1.61 -4.36 -26.12
N VAL A 325 -2.78 -3.78 -25.93
CA VAL A 325 -3.72 -4.12 -24.86
C VAL A 325 -4.94 -4.77 -25.47
N VAL A 326 -5.42 -5.87 -24.90
CA VAL A 326 -6.71 -6.49 -25.25
C VAL A 326 -7.67 -6.28 -24.09
N ALA A 327 -8.89 -5.88 -24.40
CA ALA A 327 -9.95 -5.60 -23.44
C ALA A 327 -11.31 -6.06 -23.97
N TYR A 328 -12.26 -6.30 -23.07
CA TYR A 328 -13.68 -6.42 -23.44
C TYR A 328 -14.29 -5.04 -23.73
N GLN A 329 -15.19 -4.97 -24.72
CA GLN A 329 -15.98 -3.78 -24.97
C GLN A 329 -16.90 -3.45 -23.78
N PRO A 330 -17.26 -2.16 -23.58
CA PRO A 330 -18.25 -1.78 -22.59
C PRO A 330 -19.55 -2.58 -22.75
N GLY A 331 -20.06 -3.12 -21.63
CA GLY A 331 -21.31 -3.88 -21.58
C GLY A 331 -21.18 -5.40 -21.82
N VAL A 332 -20.02 -5.89 -22.29
CA VAL A 332 -19.77 -7.34 -22.41
C VAL A 332 -19.63 -7.98 -21.03
N ILE A 333 -18.94 -7.30 -20.12
CA ILE A 333 -18.89 -7.66 -18.70
C ILE A 333 -20.00 -6.87 -18.00
N HIS A 334 -20.94 -7.59 -17.38
CA HIS A 334 -22.18 -7.01 -16.83
C HIS A 334 -22.62 -7.73 -15.54
N ALA A 335 -23.52 -7.10 -14.78
CA ALA A 335 -23.88 -7.51 -13.41
C ALA A 335 -24.52 -8.91 -13.34
N ASN A 336 -25.16 -9.37 -14.42
CA ASN A 336 -25.77 -10.70 -14.48
C ASN A 336 -24.77 -11.86 -14.63
N LEU A 337 -23.46 -11.60 -14.77
CA LEU A 337 -22.45 -12.67 -14.79
C LEU A 337 -22.26 -13.23 -13.38
N SER A 338 -22.37 -14.55 -13.24
CA SER A 338 -21.91 -15.22 -12.02
C SER A 338 -20.40 -15.06 -11.85
N LYS A 339 -19.88 -15.27 -10.63
CA LYS A 339 -18.42 -15.21 -10.39
C LYS A 339 -17.69 -16.22 -11.29
N GLU A 340 -18.26 -17.40 -11.53
CA GLU A 340 -17.70 -18.42 -12.42
C GLU A 340 -17.66 -17.96 -13.88
N GLN A 341 -18.73 -17.32 -14.37
CA GLN A 341 -18.77 -16.79 -15.73
C GLN A 341 -17.78 -15.63 -15.91
N TYR A 342 -17.65 -14.77 -14.90
CA TYR A 342 -16.66 -13.71 -14.88
C TYR A 342 -15.23 -14.27 -14.90
N VAL A 343 -14.92 -15.28 -14.08
CA VAL A 343 -13.61 -15.96 -14.10
C VAL A 343 -13.33 -16.59 -15.47
N GLN A 344 -14.31 -17.27 -16.07
CA GLN A 344 -14.16 -17.83 -17.41
C GLN A 344 -13.93 -16.74 -18.48
N ALA A 345 -14.60 -15.59 -18.36
CA ALA A 345 -14.38 -14.45 -19.24
C ALA A 345 -12.93 -13.94 -19.12
N VAL A 346 -12.41 -13.86 -17.90
CA VAL A 346 -11.02 -13.42 -17.68
C VAL A 346 -10.01 -14.44 -18.20
N GLN A 347 -10.27 -15.74 -18.04
CA GLN A 347 -9.46 -16.80 -18.65
C GLN A 347 -9.43 -16.66 -20.18
N GLY A 348 -10.58 -16.44 -20.81
CA GLY A 348 -10.67 -16.20 -22.26
C GLY A 348 -9.90 -14.96 -22.71
N LEU A 349 -9.98 -13.87 -21.95
CA LEU A 349 -9.20 -12.67 -22.21
C LEU A 349 -7.70 -12.91 -22.11
N ALA A 350 -7.26 -13.62 -21.08
CA ALA A 350 -5.86 -13.98 -20.88
C ALA A 350 -5.34 -14.89 -22.02
N GLN A 351 -6.16 -15.84 -22.48
CA GLN A 351 -5.84 -16.67 -23.65
C GLN A 351 -5.63 -15.83 -24.91
N VAL A 352 -6.54 -14.89 -25.20
CA VAL A 352 -6.39 -13.97 -26.36
C VAL A 352 -5.15 -13.09 -26.21
N ALA A 353 -4.90 -12.55 -25.02
CA ALA A 353 -3.74 -11.71 -24.75
C ALA A 353 -2.43 -12.50 -24.96
N VAL A 354 -2.35 -13.74 -24.48
CA VAL A 354 -1.18 -14.60 -24.69
C VAL A 354 -1.02 -14.95 -26.17
N ALA A 355 -2.10 -15.30 -26.86
CA ALA A 355 -2.09 -15.60 -28.29
C ALA A 355 -1.54 -14.42 -29.11
N LEU A 356 -1.96 -13.19 -28.79
CA LEU A 356 -1.57 -11.98 -29.51
C LEU A 356 -0.30 -11.31 -28.95
N GLY A 357 0.41 -11.91 -28.00
CA GLY A 357 1.57 -11.28 -27.34
C GLY A 357 1.25 -9.93 -26.69
N SER A 358 0.02 -9.77 -26.21
CA SER A 358 -0.56 -8.52 -25.70
C SER A 358 -0.71 -8.54 -24.17
N ILE A 359 -0.99 -7.37 -23.60
CA ILE A 359 -1.44 -7.18 -22.22
C ILE A 359 -2.95 -7.49 -22.15
N ALA A 360 -3.38 -8.25 -21.15
CA ALA A 360 -4.79 -8.40 -20.80
C ALA A 360 -5.19 -7.26 -19.85
N ALA A 361 -6.12 -6.40 -20.28
CA ALA A 361 -6.74 -5.43 -19.38
C ALA A 361 -7.84 -6.11 -18.58
N TRP A 362 -7.56 -6.43 -17.32
CA TRP A 362 -8.49 -7.09 -16.43
C TRP A 362 -9.80 -6.30 -16.35
N PRO A 363 -10.94 -6.93 -16.66
CA PRO A 363 -12.19 -6.21 -16.73
C PRO A 363 -12.63 -5.78 -15.34
N ALA A 364 -13.09 -4.54 -15.18
CA ALA A 364 -13.83 -4.20 -13.98
C ALA A 364 -15.11 -5.05 -13.89
N ALA A 365 -15.42 -5.53 -12.70
CA ALA A 365 -16.75 -6.02 -12.38
C ALA A 365 -17.69 -4.83 -12.17
N PRO A 366 -18.96 -4.92 -12.60
CA PRO A 366 -19.99 -4.01 -12.14
C PRO A 366 -20.14 -4.14 -10.62
N CYS A 367 -20.14 -3.01 -9.92
CA CYS A 367 -20.24 -2.99 -8.45
C CYS A 367 -21.58 -3.52 -7.93
N ASP A 368 -22.59 -3.66 -8.79
CA ASP A 368 -23.90 -4.24 -8.48
C ASP A 368 -24.00 -5.74 -8.85
N SER A 369 -22.88 -6.38 -9.20
CA SER A 369 -22.85 -7.84 -9.41
C SER A 369 -23.13 -8.57 -8.10
N GLU A 370 -23.99 -9.59 -8.11
CA GLU A 370 -24.39 -10.33 -6.89
C GLU A 370 -23.20 -10.80 -6.04
N TRP A 371 -22.12 -11.26 -6.69
CA TRP A 371 -20.93 -11.77 -6.00
C TRP A 371 -20.00 -10.68 -5.45
N ALA A 372 -20.20 -9.40 -5.80
CA ALA A 372 -19.44 -8.27 -5.28
C ALA A 372 -20.06 -7.64 -4.01
N LEU A 373 -21.30 -8.04 -3.68
CA LEU A 373 -22.09 -7.51 -2.59
C LEU A 373 -21.89 -8.30 -1.29
N THR A 374 -22.04 -7.64 -0.14
CA THR A 374 -22.05 -8.28 1.18
C THR A 374 -23.37 -9.02 1.45
N GLU A 375 -23.37 -9.93 2.43
CA GLU A 375 -24.61 -10.58 2.87
C GLU A 375 -25.66 -9.59 3.37
N GLU A 376 -25.23 -8.51 4.05
CA GLU A 376 -26.12 -7.46 4.52
C GLU A 376 -26.81 -6.76 3.35
N ALA A 377 -26.08 -6.50 2.27
CA ALA A 377 -26.65 -5.93 1.05
C ALA A 377 -27.70 -6.86 0.44
N HIS A 378 -27.41 -8.17 0.34
CA HIS A 378 -28.37 -9.16 -0.15
C HIS A 378 -29.65 -9.19 0.69
N LYS A 379 -29.51 -9.19 2.03
CA LYS A 379 -30.65 -9.21 2.97
C LYS A 379 -31.54 -7.97 2.86
N SER A 380 -30.98 -6.84 2.44
CA SER A 380 -31.75 -5.60 2.27
C SER A 380 -32.73 -5.64 1.10
N GLY A 381 -32.50 -6.51 0.11
CA GLY A 381 -33.34 -6.64 -1.10
C GLY A 381 -33.41 -5.39 -1.99
N GLN A 382 -32.67 -4.33 -1.66
CA GLN A 382 -32.61 -3.11 -2.46
C GLN A 382 -31.57 -3.30 -3.56
N ARG A 383 -32.01 -3.19 -4.82
CA ARG A 383 -31.08 -3.06 -5.94
C ARG A 383 -30.39 -1.71 -5.80
N LEU A 384 -29.09 -1.73 -5.52
CA LEU A 384 -28.27 -0.55 -5.30
C LEU A 384 -27.98 0.12 -6.65
N THR A 385 -28.96 0.85 -7.18
CA THR A 385 -28.80 1.62 -8.42
C THR A 385 -28.12 2.97 -8.20
N GLU A 386 -28.00 3.39 -6.94
CA GLU A 386 -27.32 4.62 -6.54
C GLU A 386 -26.27 4.29 -5.47
N HIS A 387 -25.02 4.59 -5.79
CA HIS A 387 -23.90 4.37 -4.89
C HIS A 387 -23.86 5.49 -3.84
N ALA A 388 -23.69 5.15 -2.57
CA ALA A 388 -23.55 6.13 -1.48
C ALA A 388 -22.39 5.76 -0.56
N VAL A 389 -21.83 6.76 0.13
CA VAL A 389 -20.79 6.58 1.15
C VAL A 389 -21.43 6.54 2.54
N PRO A 390 -21.12 5.57 3.40
CA PRO A 390 -20.14 4.48 3.23
C PRO A 390 -20.64 3.33 2.33
N TRP A 391 -19.71 2.63 1.67
CA TRP A 391 -20.02 1.60 0.68
C TRP A 391 -20.14 0.23 1.34
N SER A 392 -20.80 0.19 2.50
CA SER A 392 -20.90 -0.98 3.37
C SER A 392 -21.60 -2.18 2.71
N TYR A 393 -22.20 -1.99 1.54
CA TYR A 393 -22.80 -3.03 0.74
C TYR A 393 -21.82 -3.78 -0.17
N LEU A 394 -20.62 -3.24 -0.42
CA LEU A 394 -19.57 -3.92 -1.18
C LEU A 394 -18.71 -4.75 -0.23
N ASP A 395 -18.38 -5.96 -0.65
CA ASP A 395 -17.36 -6.76 0.03
C ASP A 395 -15.96 -6.25 -0.36
N THR A 396 -15.58 -5.14 0.28
CA THR A 396 -14.26 -4.50 0.12
C THR A 396 -13.17 -5.15 0.97
N TYR A 397 -13.51 -6.16 1.77
CA TYR A 397 -12.55 -6.84 2.63
C TYR A 397 -11.66 -7.78 1.79
N TYR A 398 -12.26 -8.55 0.87
CA TYR A 398 -11.51 -9.44 -0.02
C TYR A 398 -11.99 -9.47 -1.47
N THR A 399 -13.18 -8.95 -1.78
CA THR A 399 -13.80 -9.28 -3.07
C THR A 399 -13.65 -8.16 -4.10
N VAL A 400 -13.97 -6.90 -3.80
CA VAL A 400 -13.81 -5.82 -4.79
C VAL A 400 -13.32 -4.51 -4.20
N GLN A 401 -12.51 -3.79 -4.97
CA GLN A 401 -12.08 -2.43 -4.64
C GLN A 401 -12.71 -1.47 -5.64
N PRO A 402 -13.48 -0.48 -5.18
CA PRO A 402 -14.13 0.40 -6.11
C PRO A 402 -13.25 1.57 -6.56
N PHE A 403 -13.53 2.05 -7.78
CA PHE A 403 -12.86 3.20 -8.38
C PHE A 403 -13.75 3.89 -9.43
N GLY A 404 -13.47 5.16 -9.74
CA GLY A 404 -14.13 5.88 -10.84
C GLY A 404 -14.02 7.40 -10.73
N GLU A 405 -14.59 8.13 -11.68
CA GLU A 405 -14.59 9.60 -11.65
C GLU A 405 -15.82 10.20 -10.96
N ASN A 406 -16.91 9.44 -10.83
CA ASN A 406 -18.15 9.87 -10.19
C ASN A 406 -19.00 8.63 -9.84
N LEU A 407 -20.09 8.83 -9.07
CA LEU A 407 -20.98 7.74 -8.65
C LEU A 407 -21.61 6.98 -9.83
N GLN A 408 -21.92 7.66 -10.94
CA GLN A 408 -22.59 7.04 -12.09
C GLN A 408 -21.63 6.17 -12.93
N GLY A 409 -20.35 6.52 -12.94
CA GLY A 409 -19.29 5.82 -13.67
C GLY A 409 -18.43 4.92 -12.77
N LEU A 410 -18.96 4.52 -11.62
CA LEU A 410 -18.24 3.73 -10.65
C LEU A 410 -18.08 2.28 -11.11
N GLN A 411 -16.89 1.74 -10.90
CA GLN A 411 -16.49 0.39 -11.29
C GLN A 411 -15.81 -0.32 -10.12
N CYS A 412 -15.80 -1.65 -10.15
CA CYS A 412 -15.22 -2.47 -9.09
C CYS A 412 -14.11 -3.35 -9.65
N GLU A 413 -12.90 -3.18 -9.14
CA GLU A 413 -11.75 -4.03 -9.43
C GLU A 413 -11.79 -5.25 -8.53
N TRP A 414 -11.69 -6.46 -9.10
CA TRP A 414 -11.53 -7.67 -8.28
C TRP A 414 -10.13 -7.69 -7.67
N ALA A 415 -10.06 -7.68 -6.33
CA ALA A 415 -8.79 -7.64 -5.60
C ALA A 415 -7.85 -8.80 -5.96
N GLY A 416 -8.38 -9.95 -6.37
CA GLY A 416 -7.58 -11.10 -6.83
C GLY A 416 -6.63 -10.79 -7.99
N PHE A 417 -6.83 -9.71 -8.76
CA PHE A 417 -5.90 -9.30 -9.82
C PHE A 417 -4.72 -8.45 -9.34
N SER A 418 -4.73 -7.98 -8.10
CA SER A 418 -3.66 -7.15 -7.55
C SER A 418 -2.39 -7.94 -7.17
N HIS A 419 -2.47 -9.27 -7.21
CA HIS A 419 -1.32 -10.15 -7.02
C HIS A 419 -0.31 -10.02 -8.17
N TYR A 420 0.96 -10.01 -7.81
CA TYR A 420 2.10 -9.99 -8.71
C TYR A 420 1.98 -11.00 -9.85
N ASP A 421 1.62 -12.23 -9.51
CA ASP A 421 1.46 -13.34 -10.46
C ASP A 421 0.33 -13.14 -11.48
N CYS A 422 -0.64 -12.26 -11.17
CA CYS A 422 -1.70 -11.86 -12.10
C CYS A 422 -1.32 -10.65 -12.95
N LEU A 423 -0.37 -9.83 -12.51
CA LEU A 423 0.11 -8.67 -13.25
C LEU A 423 1.30 -9.00 -14.12
N CYS A 424 2.06 -10.02 -13.77
CA CYS A 424 3.34 -10.36 -14.36
C CYS A 424 3.36 -11.80 -14.86
N THR A 425 4.14 -12.06 -15.90
CA THR A 425 4.43 -13.44 -16.32
C THR A 425 5.88 -13.58 -16.73
N GLN A 426 6.39 -14.81 -16.61
CA GLN A 426 7.73 -15.15 -17.05
C GLN A 426 7.71 -15.43 -18.56
N GLN A 427 8.49 -14.65 -19.33
CA GLN A 427 8.77 -14.95 -20.72
C GLN A 427 9.72 -16.16 -20.84
N PRO A 428 9.83 -16.81 -22.02
CA PRO A 428 10.67 -17.99 -22.19
C PRO A 428 12.16 -17.75 -21.91
N ASP A 429 12.63 -16.52 -22.08
CA ASP A 429 13.99 -16.06 -21.72
C ASP A 429 14.17 -15.85 -20.20
N ARG A 430 13.15 -16.21 -19.40
CA ARG A 430 13.03 -16.03 -17.96
C ARG A 430 12.83 -14.59 -17.50
N LEU A 431 12.64 -13.64 -18.41
CA LEU A 431 12.33 -12.26 -18.05
C LEU A 431 10.88 -12.16 -17.54
N GLU A 432 10.71 -11.69 -16.32
CA GLU A 432 9.38 -11.40 -15.78
C GLU A 432 8.91 -10.01 -16.24
N VAL A 433 7.83 -9.97 -17.00
CA VAL A 433 7.28 -8.74 -17.54
C VAL A 433 5.79 -8.63 -17.30
N GLY A 434 5.30 -7.39 -17.24
CA GLY A 434 3.88 -7.13 -17.09
C GLY A 434 3.04 -7.77 -18.22
N ARG A 435 1.89 -8.34 -17.88
CA ARG A 435 0.94 -8.94 -18.83
C ARG A 435 -0.51 -8.72 -18.41
N GLY A 436 -0.77 -8.53 -17.11
CA GLY A 436 -2.04 -8.02 -16.62
C GLY A 436 -1.96 -6.50 -16.47
N MET A 437 -3.02 -5.81 -16.88
CA MET A 437 -3.26 -4.40 -16.58
C MET A 437 -4.52 -4.32 -15.73
N LEU A 438 -4.44 -3.62 -14.61
CA LEU A 438 -5.56 -3.42 -13.70
C LEU A 438 -6.68 -2.62 -14.36
N ALA A 439 -7.90 -2.77 -13.86
CA ALA A 439 -9.06 -2.10 -14.43
C ALA A 439 -8.94 -0.58 -14.30
N VAL A 440 -8.39 -0.11 -13.18
CA VAL A 440 -8.11 1.32 -12.94
C VAL A 440 -7.02 1.88 -13.87
N GLU A 441 -5.99 1.08 -14.19
CA GLU A 441 -4.97 1.44 -15.16
C GLU A 441 -5.56 1.55 -16.57
N PHE A 442 -6.40 0.58 -16.93
CA PHE A 442 -7.07 0.56 -18.22
C PHE A 442 -8.04 1.73 -18.38
N GLN A 443 -8.80 2.09 -17.35
CA GLN A 443 -9.64 3.28 -17.35
C GLN A 443 -8.82 4.55 -17.64
N HIS A 444 -7.68 4.72 -16.97
CA HIS A 444 -6.76 5.83 -17.25
C HIS A 444 -6.23 5.80 -18.70
N LEU A 445 -5.87 4.63 -19.24
CA LEU A 445 -5.45 4.48 -20.62
C LEU A 445 -6.55 4.90 -21.61
N VAL A 446 -7.78 4.42 -21.41
CA VAL A 446 -8.93 4.78 -22.25
C VAL A 446 -9.21 6.27 -22.20
N THR A 447 -9.23 6.89 -21.01
CA THR A 447 -9.47 8.33 -20.85
C THR A 447 -8.37 9.17 -21.50
N SER A 448 -7.10 8.77 -21.33
CA SER A 448 -5.95 9.53 -21.86
C SER A 448 -5.79 9.42 -23.38
N THR A 449 -6.16 8.28 -23.97
CA THR A 449 -6.09 8.03 -25.42
C THR A 449 -7.39 8.37 -26.14
N ARG A 450 -8.50 8.49 -25.41
CA ARG A 450 -9.88 8.57 -25.93
C ARG A 450 -10.22 7.40 -26.85
N ALA A 451 -9.63 6.24 -26.59
CA ALA A 451 -9.89 5.04 -27.36
C ALA A 451 -11.34 4.62 -27.20
N VAL A 452 -12.02 4.40 -28.32
CA VAL A 452 -13.40 3.88 -28.37
C VAL A 452 -13.43 2.62 -29.22
N PRO A 453 -14.29 1.64 -28.89
CA PRO A 453 -14.50 0.50 -29.77
C PRO A 453 -15.01 0.94 -31.15
N SER A 454 -14.44 0.34 -32.18
CA SER A 454 -14.83 0.53 -33.57
C SER A 454 -14.56 -0.74 -34.38
N PRO A 455 -15.10 -0.90 -35.59
CA PRO A 455 -14.82 -2.05 -36.44
C PRO A 455 -13.32 -2.29 -36.71
N ASP A 456 -12.52 -1.21 -36.77
CA ASP A 456 -11.07 -1.29 -37.04
C ASP A 456 -10.24 -1.64 -35.80
N THR A 457 -10.86 -1.65 -34.62
CA THR A 457 -10.22 -1.90 -33.34
C THR A 457 -10.78 -3.12 -32.61
N THR A 458 -11.83 -3.73 -33.17
CA THR A 458 -12.47 -4.93 -32.64
C THR A 458 -11.85 -6.16 -33.29
N LEU A 459 -11.44 -7.13 -32.48
CA LEU A 459 -10.84 -8.37 -32.97
C LEU A 459 -11.85 -9.18 -33.75
N LYS A 460 -11.39 -9.74 -34.87
CA LYS A 460 -12.16 -10.66 -35.69
C LYS A 460 -12.04 -12.07 -35.14
N LEU A 461 -13.18 -12.70 -34.91
CA LEU A 461 -13.26 -14.02 -34.25
C LEU A 461 -13.66 -15.15 -35.23
N GLU A 462 -14.15 -14.83 -36.44
CA GLU A 462 -14.55 -15.79 -37.48
C GLU A 462 -14.24 -15.27 -38.90
N TYR A 463 -14.13 -16.20 -39.87
CA TYR A 463 -13.91 -15.88 -41.29
C TYR A 463 -15.24 -15.58 -42.01
N GLY A 464 -15.25 -14.56 -42.88
CA GLY A 464 -16.21 -14.48 -44.00
C GLY A 464 -17.61 -13.89 -43.72
N VAL A 465 -17.86 -13.30 -42.56
CA VAL A 465 -19.12 -12.57 -42.28
C VAL A 465 -18.75 -11.11 -41.96
N PRO A 466 -19.52 -10.07 -42.37
CA PRO A 466 -19.44 -8.80 -41.66
C PRO A 466 -19.57 -9.10 -40.16
N ALA A 467 -18.73 -8.52 -39.31
CA ALA A 467 -18.67 -8.86 -37.88
C ALA A 467 -20.11 -9.07 -37.36
N PRO A 468 -20.48 -10.30 -36.95
CA PRO A 468 -21.85 -10.61 -36.58
C PRO A 468 -22.29 -9.56 -35.57
N ALA A 469 -23.50 -9.01 -35.76
CA ALA A 469 -24.01 -7.93 -34.92
C ALA A 469 -23.67 -8.21 -33.45
N PRO A 470 -23.24 -7.19 -32.68
CA PRO A 470 -22.87 -7.38 -31.28
C PRO A 470 -23.96 -8.21 -30.60
N PRO A 471 -23.58 -9.20 -29.78
CA PRO A 471 -24.57 -10.01 -29.10
C PRO A 471 -25.50 -9.11 -28.27
N PRO A 472 -26.75 -9.56 -28.00
CA PRO A 472 -27.66 -8.79 -27.17
C PRO A 472 -27.03 -8.48 -25.81
N ALA A 473 -27.36 -7.33 -25.25
CA ALA A 473 -26.90 -6.93 -23.92
C ALA A 473 -27.23 -8.03 -22.89
N GLY A 474 -26.27 -8.39 -22.05
CA GLY A 474 -26.44 -9.48 -21.09
C GLY A 474 -26.10 -10.88 -21.62
N ASN A 475 -25.51 -11.00 -22.82
CA ASN A 475 -25.14 -12.31 -23.36
C ASN A 475 -23.99 -12.96 -22.56
N ILE A 476 -24.25 -14.17 -22.10
CA ILE A 476 -23.31 -15.01 -21.33
C ILE A 476 -22.63 -16.10 -22.18
N ALA A 477 -23.03 -16.25 -23.45
CA ALA A 477 -22.48 -17.29 -24.31
C ALA A 477 -21.04 -16.97 -24.72
N ARG A 478 -20.14 -17.96 -24.56
CA ARG A 478 -18.74 -17.87 -24.97
C ARG A 478 -18.58 -18.31 -26.41
N GLN A 479 -17.91 -17.50 -27.22
CA GLN A 479 -17.54 -17.86 -28.58
C GLN A 479 -16.21 -18.61 -28.55
N SER A 480 -16.23 -19.87 -29.00
CA SER A 480 -14.99 -20.65 -29.18
C SER A 480 -14.29 -20.19 -30.46
N VAL A 481 -13.01 -19.85 -30.35
CA VAL A 481 -12.19 -19.40 -31.48
C VAL A 481 -10.91 -20.21 -31.52
N ARG A 482 -10.60 -20.85 -32.65
CA ARG A 482 -9.35 -21.60 -32.78
C ARG A 482 -8.17 -20.64 -32.75
N TYR A 483 -7.11 -21.00 -32.02
CA TYR A 483 -5.90 -20.19 -31.89
C TYR A 483 -5.36 -19.69 -33.25
N ARG A 484 -5.23 -20.58 -34.23
CA ARG A 484 -4.73 -20.24 -35.58
C ARG A 484 -5.62 -19.23 -36.31
N ASP A 485 -6.92 -19.31 -36.13
CA ASP A 485 -7.87 -18.40 -36.76
C ASP A 485 -7.77 -17.01 -36.12
N LEU A 486 -7.67 -16.94 -34.79
CA LEU A 486 -7.48 -15.68 -34.05
C LEU A 486 -6.24 -14.93 -34.55
N ILE A 487 -5.10 -15.62 -34.72
CA ILE A 487 -3.88 -14.99 -35.22
C ILE A 487 -4.04 -14.55 -36.67
N ALA A 488 -4.50 -15.44 -37.55
CA ALA A 488 -4.58 -15.16 -38.98
C ALA A 488 -5.57 -14.03 -39.31
N LEU A 489 -6.72 -13.98 -38.64
CA LEU A 489 -7.74 -12.95 -38.85
C LEU A 489 -7.29 -11.55 -38.42
N ASN A 490 -6.40 -11.46 -37.42
CA ASN A 490 -6.02 -10.21 -36.78
C ASN A 490 -4.59 -9.75 -37.11
N ALA A 491 -3.76 -10.58 -37.74
CA ALA A 491 -2.35 -10.28 -38.03
C ALA A 491 -2.15 -8.89 -38.66
N LYS A 492 -2.91 -8.57 -39.73
CA LYS A 492 -2.80 -7.27 -40.41
C LYS A 492 -3.14 -6.10 -39.49
N PHE A 493 -4.20 -6.22 -38.68
CA PHE A 493 -4.63 -5.16 -37.77
C PHE A 493 -3.62 -4.95 -36.65
N VAL A 494 -3.08 -6.03 -36.09
CA VAL A 494 -2.04 -6.00 -35.06
C VAL A 494 -0.79 -5.29 -35.58
N PHE A 495 -0.27 -5.68 -36.75
CA PHE A 495 0.92 -5.07 -37.32
C PHE A 495 0.75 -3.58 -37.66
N LEU A 496 -0.38 -3.19 -38.27
CA LEU A 496 -0.61 -1.79 -38.64
C LEU A 496 -0.68 -0.87 -37.43
N ARG A 497 -1.41 -1.29 -36.38
CA ARG A 497 -1.61 -0.47 -35.18
C ARG A 497 -0.35 -0.29 -34.36
N LEU A 498 0.51 -1.31 -34.30
CA LEU A 498 1.84 -1.23 -33.66
C LEU A 498 2.73 -0.13 -34.26
N GLN A 499 2.48 0.29 -35.51
CA GLN A 499 3.24 1.35 -36.17
C GLN A 499 2.67 2.75 -35.94
N THR A 500 1.37 2.85 -35.64
CA THR A 500 0.65 4.14 -35.63
C THR A 500 0.29 4.62 -34.23
N GLU A 501 0.20 3.71 -33.25
CA GLU A 501 -0.27 4.02 -31.89
C GLU A 501 0.76 3.63 -30.84
N GLN A 502 0.88 4.45 -29.79
CA GLN A 502 1.84 4.22 -28.71
C GLN A 502 1.48 3.02 -27.83
N MET A 503 0.18 2.75 -27.65
CA MET A 503 -0.36 1.58 -26.94
C MET A 503 -1.72 1.22 -27.55
N PRO A 504 -1.76 0.42 -28.63
CA PRO A 504 -3.02 0.10 -29.29
C PRO A 504 -3.93 -0.77 -28.41
N ILE A 505 -5.22 -0.44 -28.37
CA ILE A 505 -6.24 -1.22 -27.65
C ILE A 505 -7.07 -2.03 -28.64
N PHE A 506 -7.11 -3.35 -28.47
CA PHE A 506 -7.96 -4.25 -29.23
C PHE A 506 -9.14 -4.70 -28.38
N TRP A 507 -10.33 -4.67 -28.97
CA TRP A 507 -11.57 -4.92 -28.27
C TRP A 507 -12.17 -6.28 -28.60
N LEU A 508 -12.70 -6.95 -27.59
CA LEU A 508 -13.54 -8.14 -27.72
C LEU A 508 -15.00 -7.72 -27.47
N ASP A 509 -15.87 -7.90 -28.46
CA ASP A 509 -17.29 -7.52 -28.41
C ASP A 509 -18.20 -8.57 -27.76
N ARG A 510 -17.61 -9.67 -27.25
CA ARG A 510 -18.30 -10.80 -26.65
C ARG A 510 -17.33 -11.63 -25.81
N LEU A 511 -17.87 -12.52 -24.97
CA LEU A 511 -17.07 -13.49 -24.22
C LEU A 511 -16.44 -14.51 -25.18
N VAL A 512 -15.18 -14.88 -24.94
CA VAL A 512 -14.42 -15.77 -25.81
C VAL A 512 -13.77 -16.91 -25.04
N GLU A 513 -13.50 -17.99 -25.74
CA GLU A 513 -12.62 -19.07 -25.30
C GLU A 513 -11.74 -19.46 -26.49
N VAL A 514 -10.43 -19.45 -26.31
CA VAL A 514 -9.51 -19.85 -27.39
C VAL A 514 -9.29 -21.35 -27.33
N SER A 515 -9.75 -22.07 -28.34
CA SER A 515 -9.51 -23.50 -28.49
C SER A 515 -8.15 -23.75 -29.15
N ASP A 516 -7.56 -24.88 -28.79
CA ASP A 516 -6.31 -25.38 -29.39
C ASP A 516 -5.13 -24.38 -29.31
N LEU A 517 -4.97 -23.68 -28.17
CA LEU A 517 -3.70 -22.98 -27.91
C LEU A 517 -2.56 -23.99 -28.06
N ASP A 518 -1.58 -23.68 -28.90
CA ASP A 518 -0.41 -24.51 -29.14
C ASP A 518 0.91 -23.72 -28.92
N GLY A 519 2.02 -24.46 -28.90
CA GLY A 519 3.37 -23.90 -28.82
C GLY A 519 3.63 -23.03 -27.59
N GLU A 520 4.34 -21.92 -27.80
CA GLU A 520 4.77 -21.00 -26.74
C GLU A 520 3.58 -20.33 -26.04
N ALA A 521 2.51 -20.03 -26.77
CA ALA A 521 1.31 -19.41 -26.21
C ALA A 521 0.62 -20.34 -25.21
N ALA A 522 0.53 -21.64 -25.51
CA ALA A 522 -0.03 -22.62 -24.59
C ALA A 522 0.77 -22.73 -23.28
N GLU A 523 2.10 -22.81 -23.39
CA GLU A 523 2.99 -22.90 -22.22
C GLU A 523 2.95 -21.61 -21.38
N GLN A 524 2.95 -20.44 -22.02
CA GLN A 524 2.82 -19.15 -21.33
C GLN A 524 1.50 -19.03 -20.59
N PHE A 525 0.37 -19.36 -21.23
CA PHE A 525 -0.94 -19.28 -20.59
C PHE A 525 -1.05 -20.28 -19.43
N LYS A 526 -0.56 -21.51 -19.62
CA LYS A 526 -0.52 -22.54 -18.57
C LYS A 526 0.30 -22.05 -17.37
N HIS A 527 1.50 -21.52 -17.59
CA HIS A 527 2.34 -20.97 -16.53
C HIS A 527 1.65 -19.82 -15.81
N TRP A 528 1.05 -18.89 -16.56
CA TRP A 528 0.36 -17.74 -15.99
C TRP A 528 -0.87 -18.16 -15.16
N ARG A 529 -1.69 -19.08 -15.69
CA ARG A 529 -2.84 -19.64 -14.96
C ARG A 529 -2.38 -20.34 -13.69
N THR A 530 -1.29 -21.09 -13.70
CA THR A 530 -0.79 -21.79 -12.50
C THR A 530 -0.36 -20.82 -11.40
N LYS A 531 0.25 -19.67 -11.74
CA LYS A 531 0.70 -18.70 -10.76
C LYS A 531 -0.40 -17.74 -10.29
N CYS A 532 -1.20 -17.21 -11.22
CA CYS A 532 -2.25 -16.24 -10.90
C CYS A 532 -3.47 -16.93 -10.27
N LEU A 533 -3.65 -16.75 -8.96
CA LEU A 533 -4.79 -17.31 -8.20
C LEU A 533 -6.16 -16.97 -8.82
N ALA A 534 -6.33 -15.75 -9.34
CA ALA A 534 -7.58 -15.34 -9.98
C ALA A 534 -7.88 -16.13 -11.27
N LEU A 535 -6.86 -16.51 -12.06
CA LEU A 535 -7.02 -17.29 -13.28
C LEU A 535 -7.30 -18.77 -13.02
N HIS A 536 -6.90 -19.31 -11.88
CA HIS A 536 -7.23 -20.68 -11.46
C HIS A 536 -8.20 -20.74 -10.29
N TYR A 537 -8.98 -19.67 -10.06
CA TYR A 537 -9.93 -19.56 -8.95
C TYR A 537 -10.89 -20.74 -8.85
N LEU A 538 -11.35 -21.24 -10.00
CA LEU A 538 -12.26 -22.40 -10.07
C LEU A 538 -11.59 -23.72 -9.64
N ASP A 539 -10.26 -23.78 -9.64
CA ASP A 539 -9.48 -24.95 -9.21
C ASP A 539 -9.08 -24.87 -7.73
N LEU A 540 -9.24 -23.70 -7.10
CA LEU A 540 -8.92 -23.47 -5.68
C LEU A 540 -9.94 -24.13 -4.75
N THR A 541 -9.48 -24.49 -3.54
CA THR A 541 -10.38 -24.89 -2.45
C THR A 541 -11.24 -23.72 -1.98
N GLU A 542 -12.36 -23.99 -1.30
CA GLU A 542 -13.22 -22.95 -0.74
C GLU A 542 -12.47 -21.99 0.21
N GLU A 543 -11.59 -22.52 1.06
CA GLU A 543 -10.74 -21.71 1.94
C GLU A 543 -9.81 -20.78 1.16
N GLN A 544 -9.22 -21.28 0.07
CA GLN A 544 -8.34 -20.48 -0.79
C GLN A 544 -9.12 -19.42 -1.57
N ARG A 545 -10.33 -19.75 -2.04
CA ARG A 545 -11.21 -18.80 -2.74
C ARG A 545 -11.65 -17.64 -1.85
N GLY A 546 -11.85 -17.87 -0.55
CA GLY A 546 -12.17 -16.81 0.40
C GLY A 546 -11.05 -15.77 0.58
N ARG A 547 -9.86 -16.02 0.01
CA ARG A 547 -8.69 -15.11 0.06
C ARG A 547 -8.35 -14.50 -1.31
N VAL A 548 -9.17 -14.74 -2.33
CA VAL A 548 -9.00 -14.28 -3.73
C VAL A 548 -10.25 -13.58 -4.21
#